data_AF-A0A2V5WR88-F1
#
_entry.id   AF-A0A2V5WR88-F1
#
_cell.length_a   1.000
_cell.length_b   1.000
_cell.length_c   1.000
_cell.angle_alpha   90.00
_cell.angle_beta   90.00
_cell.angle_gamma   90.00
#
_symmetry.space_group_name_H-M   'P 1'
#
loop_
_entity.id
_entity.type
_entity.pdbx_description
1 polymer ?
#
loop_
_entity_poly.entity_id
_entity_poly.type
_entity_poly.pdbx_seq_one_letter_code
_entity_poly.pdbx_strand_id
1 'polypeptide(L)'
;MTWVAHASRVLASASSRSRTFPKAWHGTRRRAQERLLRRDTATSTRDVCATQSGGGSLNLPLDFLSWPALGSRAMQNQNLMSSFEFIAALMSIIIGLGVTNLLAGAGRAFYRRKENPIDEVHIVLTIATLLLLVLQWWVTFRWNTEVTWTFDKFLVLIAWTVVLYLLTVFLYPPDLSEAEEHQGRFERNRAGYYSAFIAMCLLDIAQTAVHGELLHPVWYVPFVGQYALLAGGGLIISRRGYDRFFAWYQLVTLLVWALVVRRFLVGNEAPT
;
A
#
# COMPACT_ATOMS: atom_id res chain seq x y z
N MET A 1 -19.20 47.56 12.89
CA MET A 1 -19.76 46.33 13.50
C MET A 1 -21.06 45.91 12.78
N THR A 2 -21.01 45.62 11.48
CA THR A 2 -22.21 45.28 10.67
C THR A 2 -21.92 44.31 9.50
N TRP A 3 -20.85 43.51 9.58
CA TRP A 3 -20.45 42.59 8.49
C TRP A 3 -20.60 41.10 8.81
N VAL A 4 -21.24 40.75 9.93
CA VAL A 4 -21.44 39.34 10.36
C VAL A 4 -22.84 38.80 10.01
N ALA A 5 -23.76 39.64 9.49
CA ALA A 5 -25.16 39.26 9.34
C ALA A 5 -25.58 38.68 7.97
N HIS A 6 -24.68 38.63 6.96
CA HIS A 6 -25.05 38.23 5.60
C HIS A 6 -24.67 36.80 5.19
N ALA A 7 -23.86 36.09 6.00
CA ALA A 7 -23.43 34.72 5.72
C ALA A 7 -24.43 33.65 6.18
N SER A 8 -25.41 33.99 7.02
CA SER A 8 -26.30 33.01 7.66
C SER A 8 -27.51 32.58 6.83
N ARG A 9 -27.81 33.23 5.69
CA ARG A 9 -28.99 32.90 4.86
C ARG A 9 -28.76 31.89 3.74
N VAL A 10 -27.51 31.62 3.35
CA VAL A 10 -27.21 30.68 2.25
C VAL A 10 -27.02 29.24 2.74
N LEU A 11 -26.75 29.02 4.03
CA LEU A 11 -26.67 27.68 4.63
C LEU A 11 -28.02 27.07 5.04
N ALA A 12 -29.12 27.85 5.00
CA ALA A 12 -30.44 27.37 5.40
C ALA A 12 -31.27 26.74 4.26
N SER A 13 -30.88 26.92 2.97
CA SER A 13 -31.64 26.39 1.83
C SER A 13 -31.11 25.05 1.29
N ALA A 14 -29.94 24.59 1.72
CA ALA A 14 -29.34 23.34 1.26
C ALA A 14 -29.69 22.10 2.12
N SER A 15 -30.28 22.27 3.31
CA SER A 15 -30.61 21.14 4.21
C SER A 15 -32.03 20.54 4.00
N SER A 16 -32.82 21.08 3.06
CA SER A 16 -34.22 20.67 2.87
C SER A 16 -34.46 19.64 1.75
N ARG A 17 -33.43 19.16 1.03
CA ARG A 17 -33.64 18.31 -0.17
C ARG A 17 -32.97 16.93 -0.12
N SER A 18 -32.90 16.31 1.06
CA SER A 18 -32.37 14.93 1.21
C SER A 18 -33.21 14.00 2.08
N ARG A 19 -34.45 14.37 2.42
CA ARG A 19 -35.36 13.51 3.20
C ARG A 19 -36.57 13.05 2.41
N THR A 20 -36.36 12.09 1.51
CA THR A 20 -37.40 11.12 1.08
C THR A 20 -36.75 9.98 0.29
N PHE A 21 -35.92 9.19 0.95
CA PHE A 21 -35.66 7.81 0.53
C PHE A 21 -36.24 6.86 1.59
N PRO A 22 -37.01 5.82 1.21
CA PRO A 22 -37.83 5.09 2.16
C PRO A 22 -36.98 4.13 3.01
N LYS A 23 -36.88 4.43 4.31
CA LYS A 23 -36.41 3.52 5.38
C LYS A 23 -37.23 2.21 5.49
N ALA A 24 -38.28 2.05 4.69
CA ALA A 24 -39.17 0.89 4.72
C ALA A 24 -38.55 -0.40 4.13
N TRP A 25 -37.53 -0.31 3.27
CA TRP A 25 -37.04 -1.50 2.54
C TRP A 25 -36.04 -2.36 3.34
N HIS A 26 -35.24 -1.74 4.22
CA HIS A 26 -34.27 -2.48 5.03
C HIS A 26 -34.90 -3.28 6.19
N GLY A 27 -36.01 -2.80 6.75
CA GLY A 27 -36.70 -3.49 7.87
C GLY A 27 -37.41 -4.78 7.45
N THR A 28 -37.90 -4.85 6.21
CA THR A 28 -38.64 -6.01 5.69
C THR A 28 -37.70 -7.15 5.31
N ARG A 29 -36.54 -6.83 4.72
CA ARG A 29 -35.51 -7.82 4.33
C ARG A 29 -34.89 -8.52 5.55
N ARG A 30 -34.63 -7.75 6.62
CA ARG A 30 -34.10 -8.28 7.89
C ARG A 30 -35.09 -9.23 8.58
N ARG A 31 -36.39 -8.89 8.61
CA ARG A 31 -37.46 -9.74 9.16
C ARG A 31 -37.76 -10.99 8.32
N ALA A 32 -37.49 -10.98 7.02
CA ALA A 32 -37.59 -12.17 6.18
C ALA A 32 -36.43 -13.13 6.42
N GLN A 33 -35.19 -12.62 6.52
CA GLN A 33 -34.01 -13.43 6.84
C GLN A 33 -34.08 -14.05 8.25
N GLU A 34 -34.53 -13.31 9.27
CA GLU A 34 -34.70 -13.87 10.62
C GLU A 34 -35.77 -14.99 10.67
N ARG A 35 -36.81 -14.90 9.83
CA ARG A 35 -37.83 -15.96 9.73
C ARG A 35 -37.32 -17.19 8.99
N LEU A 36 -36.46 -17.03 7.99
CA LEU A 36 -35.80 -18.15 7.30
C LEU A 36 -34.82 -18.86 8.24
N LEU A 37 -33.97 -18.11 8.95
CA LEU A 37 -33.05 -18.66 9.94
C LEU A 37 -33.77 -19.41 11.07
N ARG A 38 -34.91 -18.91 11.56
CA ARG A 38 -35.73 -19.63 12.56
C ARG A 38 -36.34 -20.92 12.01
N ARG A 39 -36.75 -20.96 10.74
CA ARG A 39 -37.28 -22.19 10.12
C ARG A 39 -36.20 -23.27 10.05
N ASP A 40 -34.98 -22.91 9.65
CA ASP A 40 -33.90 -23.88 9.48
C ASP A 40 -33.47 -24.51 10.83
N THR A 41 -33.45 -23.71 11.91
CA THR A 41 -33.16 -24.23 13.26
C THR A 41 -34.22 -25.19 13.82
N ALA A 42 -35.49 -25.01 13.42
CA ALA A 42 -36.59 -25.84 13.89
C ALA A 42 -36.74 -27.16 13.10
N THR A 43 -36.31 -27.18 11.84
CA THR A 43 -36.30 -28.41 11.03
C THR A 43 -35.12 -29.30 11.42
N SER A 44 -33.93 -28.70 11.62
CA SER A 44 -32.73 -29.42 12.03
C SER A 44 -32.88 -30.16 13.37
N THR A 45 -33.58 -29.57 14.35
CA THR A 45 -33.83 -30.22 15.65
C THR A 45 -34.89 -31.32 15.60
N ARG A 46 -35.81 -31.30 14.62
CA ARG A 46 -36.79 -32.37 14.42
C ARG A 46 -36.18 -33.61 13.79
N ASP A 47 -35.25 -33.44 12.85
CA ASP A 47 -34.58 -34.56 12.17
C ASP A 47 -33.61 -35.30 13.11
N VAL A 48 -33.03 -34.59 14.09
CA VAL A 48 -32.17 -35.18 15.13
C VAL A 48 -32.98 -35.99 16.16
N CYS A 49 -34.22 -35.59 16.47
CA CYS A 49 -35.07 -36.36 17.39
C CYS A 49 -35.82 -37.52 16.71
N ALA A 50 -36.05 -37.47 15.39
CA ALA A 50 -36.70 -38.55 14.65
C ALA A 50 -35.80 -39.79 14.47
N THR A 51 -34.48 -39.65 14.66
CA THR A 51 -33.51 -40.75 14.52
C THR A 51 -33.21 -41.51 15.82
N GLN A 52 -33.88 -41.18 16.93
CA GLN A 52 -33.58 -41.76 18.25
C GLN A 52 -34.69 -42.65 18.83
N SER A 53 -35.56 -43.23 18.00
CA SER A 53 -36.50 -44.28 18.41
C SER A 53 -36.48 -45.43 17.40
N GLY A 54 -35.48 -46.30 17.56
CA GLY A 54 -35.29 -47.49 16.74
C GLY A 54 -34.30 -48.42 17.41
N GLY A 55 -34.78 -49.20 18.38
CA GLY A 55 -34.03 -50.32 18.95
C GLY A 55 -33.74 -51.34 17.88
N GLY A 56 -32.48 -51.43 17.47
CA GLY A 56 -31.95 -52.43 16.55
C GLY A 56 -30.50 -52.70 16.92
N SER A 57 -30.28 -53.83 17.59
CA SER A 57 -28.98 -54.40 17.90
C SER A 57 -28.16 -54.60 16.64
N LEU A 58 -27.21 -53.70 16.39
CA LEU A 58 -26.16 -53.86 15.38
C LEU A 58 -24.83 -53.62 16.07
N ASN A 59 -24.00 -54.67 16.09
CA ASN A 59 -22.65 -54.66 16.61
C ASN A 59 -21.81 -53.61 15.87
N LEU A 60 -21.61 -52.45 16.49
CA LEU A 60 -20.53 -51.54 16.10
C LEU A 60 -19.24 -52.00 16.77
N PRO A 61 -18.14 -52.19 16.02
CA PRO A 61 -16.86 -52.50 16.62
C PRO A 61 -16.43 -51.34 17.54
N LEU A 62 -15.90 -51.70 18.71
CA LEU A 62 -15.31 -50.83 19.74
C LEU A 62 -14.01 -50.14 19.26
N ASP A 63 -13.97 -49.64 18.03
CA ASP A 63 -12.81 -48.96 17.43
C ASP A 63 -13.08 -47.47 17.16
N PHE A 64 -14.19 -46.92 17.64
CA PHE A 64 -14.50 -45.49 17.48
C PHE A 64 -13.90 -44.60 18.60
N LEU A 65 -13.27 -45.19 19.62
CA LEU A 65 -12.63 -44.46 20.72
C LEU A 65 -11.10 -44.27 20.53
N SER A 66 -10.58 -44.47 19.32
CA SER A 66 -9.16 -44.33 18.98
C SER A 66 -8.88 -43.24 17.94
N TRP A 67 -9.86 -42.37 17.63
CA TRP A 67 -9.57 -41.20 16.81
C TRP A 67 -8.53 -40.33 17.54
N PRO A 68 -7.32 -40.13 16.99
CA PRO A 68 -6.36 -39.31 17.66
C PRO A 68 -6.89 -37.88 17.64
N ALA A 69 -6.70 -37.16 18.74
CA ALA A 69 -6.80 -35.70 18.83
C ALA A 69 -5.74 -34.99 17.95
N LEU A 70 -5.56 -35.46 16.70
CA LEU A 70 -4.64 -34.97 15.67
C LEU A 70 -5.29 -33.92 14.76
N GLY A 71 -6.62 -33.74 14.83
CA GLY A 71 -7.33 -32.73 14.04
C GLY A 71 -7.23 -31.31 14.60
N SER A 72 -6.99 -31.17 15.91
CA SER A 72 -7.00 -29.85 16.58
C SER A 72 -5.64 -29.15 16.53
N ARG A 73 -4.52 -29.90 16.52
CA ARG A 73 -3.17 -29.32 16.46
C ARG A 73 -2.76 -28.85 15.06
N ALA A 74 -3.28 -29.48 14.01
CA ALA A 74 -2.99 -29.09 12.62
C ALA A 74 -3.72 -27.80 12.19
N MET A 75 -4.89 -27.50 12.77
CA MET A 75 -5.64 -26.26 12.47
C MET A 75 -5.24 -25.07 13.34
N GLN A 76 -4.53 -25.27 14.45
CA GLN A 76 -4.16 -24.18 15.36
C GLN A 76 -2.92 -23.40 14.90
N ASN A 77 -2.12 -23.95 13.96
CA ASN A 77 -0.90 -23.33 13.45
C ASN A 77 -1.10 -22.56 12.12
N GLN A 78 -2.34 -22.24 11.75
CA GLN A 78 -2.71 -21.58 10.48
C GLN A 78 -3.24 -20.14 10.67
N ASN A 79 -3.46 -19.69 11.92
CA ASN A 79 -4.12 -18.41 12.20
C ASN A 79 -3.18 -17.31 12.75
N LEU A 80 -1.92 -17.63 13.02
CA LEU A 80 -0.93 -16.63 13.44
C LEU A 80 -0.12 -16.22 12.21
N MET A 81 -0.48 -15.08 11.61
CA MET A 81 0.35 -14.49 10.56
C MET A 81 1.77 -14.29 11.09
N SER A 82 2.76 -14.59 10.27
CA SER A 82 4.15 -14.34 10.67
C SER A 82 4.37 -12.84 10.89
N SER A 83 5.33 -12.47 11.75
CA SER A 83 5.67 -11.06 11.97
C SER A 83 6.05 -10.37 10.66
N PHE A 84 6.75 -11.07 9.77
CA PHE A 84 7.04 -10.59 8.42
C PHE A 84 5.78 -10.32 7.61
N GLU A 85 4.83 -11.27 7.54
CA GLU A 85 3.58 -11.11 6.78
C GLU A 85 2.78 -9.90 7.24
N PHE A 86 2.67 -9.69 8.56
CA PHE A 86 1.98 -8.53 9.10
C PHE A 86 2.65 -7.21 8.68
N ILE A 87 3.98 -7.14 8.75
CA ILE A 87 4.76 -5.95 8.37
C ILE A 87 4.68 -5.71 6.86
N ALA A 88 4.86 -6.76 6.05
CA ALA A 88 4.77 -6.70 4.60
C ALA A 88 3.37 -6.28 4.12
N ALA A 89 2.31 -6.75 4.79
CA ALA A 89 0.94 -6.33 4.52
C ALA A 89 0.75 -4.83 4.82
N LEU A 90 1.22 -4.35 5.98
CA LEU A 90 1.19 -2.93 6.33
C LEU A 90 1.97 -2.07 5.32
N MET A 91 3.17 -2.50 4.94
CA MET A 91 3.99 -1.80 3.93
C MET A 91 3.27 -1.75 2.58
N SER A 92 2.64 -2.85 2.15
CA SER A 92 1.89 -2.93 0.90
C SER A 92 0.70 -1.97 0.88
N ILE A 93 0.01 -1.79 2.01
CA ILE A 93 -1.09 -0.81 2.14
C ILE A 93 -0.54 0.61 1.94
N ILE A 94 0.55 0.97 2.61
CA ILE A 94 1.15 2.32 2.52
C ILE A 94 1.67 2.59 1.10
N ILE A 95 2.35 1.62 0.48
CA ILE A 95 2.83 1.74 -0.90
C ILE A 95 1.64 1.85 -1.86
N GLY A 96 0.58 1.05 -1.67
CA GLY A 96 -0.65 1.12 -2.47
C GLY A 96 -1.35 2.48 -2.38
N LEU A 97 -1.36 3.11 -1.20
CA LEU A 97 -1.83 4.49 -1.03
C LEU A 97 -0.96 5.48 -1.81
N GLY A 98 0.37 5.31 -1.79
CA GLY A 98 1.29 6.10 -2.59
C GLY A 98 1.04 5.96 -4.10
N VAL A 99 0.87 4.73 -4.59
CA VAL A 99 0.52 4.46 -5.99
C VAL A 99 -0.81 5.11 -6.36
N THR A 100 -1.83 5.01 -5.50
CA THR A 100 -3.14 5.62 -5.73
C THR A 100 -3.03 7.15 -5.82
N ASN A 101 -2.30 7.78 -4.91
CA ASN A 101 -2.06 9.23 -4.93
C ASN A 101 -1.32 9.66 -6.21
N LEU A 102 -0.28 8.91 -6.59
CA LEU A 102 0.52 9.16 -7.78
C LEU A 102 -0.31 9.05 -9.07
N LEU A 103 -1.11 8.00 -9.22
CA LEU A 103 -1.97 7.78 -10.38
C LEU A 103 -3.12 8.79 -10.45
N ALA A 104 -3.75 9.12 -9.31
CA ALA A 104 -4.78 10.14 -9.25
C ALA A 104 -4.21 11.52 -9.64
N GLY A 105 -3.02 11.87 -9.13
CA GLY A 105 -2.29 13.07 -9.50
C GLY A 105 -1.94 13.14 -10.98
N ALA A 106 -1.41 12.04 -11.53
CA ALA A 106 -1.10 11.92 -12.95
C ALA A 106 -2.35 12.04 -13.84
N GLY A 107 -3.47 11.41 -13.44
CA GLY A 107 -4.75 11.51 -14.14
C GLY A 107 -5.29 12.94 -14.17
N ARG A 108 -5.22 13.67 -13.05
CA ARG A 108 -5.58 15.09 -12.98
C ARG A 108 -4.70 15.94 -13.91
N ALA A 109 -3.39 15.69 -13.91
CA ALA A 109 -2.44 16.38 -14.80
C ALA A 109 -2.74 16.10 -16.28
N PHE A 110 -3.11 14.86 -16.63
CA PHE A 110 -3.46 14.47 -17.99
C PHE A 110 -4.75 15.14 -18.47
N TYR A 111 -5.79 15.17 -17.63
CA TYR A 111 -7.08 15.75 -18.00
C TYR A 111 -6.99 17.26 -18.25
N ARG A 112 -6.16 17.99 -17.48
CA ARG A 112 -5.98 19.44 -17.61
C ARG A 112 -4.87 19.85 -18.60
N ARG A 113 -4.36 18.92 -19.41
CA ARG A 113 -3.30 19.17 -20.42
C ARG A 113 -3.63 20.29 -21.41
N LYS A 114 -4.92 20.53 -21.67
CA LYS A 114 -5.37 21.61 -22.58
C LYS A 114 -5.23 23.02 -21.96
N GLU A 115 -5.30 23.13 -20.64
CA GLU A 115 -5.21 24.39 -19.91
C GLU A 115 -3.79 24.66 -19.43
N ASN A 116 -3.01 23.60 -19.16
CA ASN A 116 -1.63 23.71 -18.71
C ASN A 116 -0.75 22.66 -19.42
N PRO A 117 0.22 23.06 -20.27
CA PRO A 117 1.10 22.10 -20.94
C PRO A 117 1.90 21.32 -19.89
N ILE A 118 1.76 20.00 -19.92
CA ILE A 118 2.46 19.11 -18.99
C ILE A 118 3.96 19.17 -19.30
N ASP A 119 4.77 19.45 -18.28
CA ASP A 119 6.23 19.41 -18.38
C ASP A 119 6.72 17.96 -18.52
N GLU A 120 7.63 17.73 -19.46
CA GLU A 120 8.26 16.44 -19.71
C GLU A 120 8.91 15.89 -18.44
N VAL A 121 9.60 16.76 -17.68
CA VAL A 121 10.29 16.38 -16.44
C VAL A 121 9.31 15.75 -15.45
N HIS A 122 8.12 16.31 -15.34
CA HIS A 122 7.12 15.84 -14.40
C HIS A 122 6.57 14.46 -14.80
N ILE A 123 6.35 14.21 -16.09
CA ILE A 123 5.91 12.89 -16.59
C ILE A 123 6.98 11.84 -16.34
N VAL A 124 8.23 12.14 -16.71
CA VAL A 124 9.36 11.21 -16.55
C VAL A 124 9.56 10.90 -15.07
N LEU A 125 9.50 11.91 -14.20
CA LEU A 125 9.62 11.74 -12.76
C LEU A 125 8.48 10.90 -12.19
N THR A 126 7.23 11.12 -12.62
CA THR A 126 6.08 10.30 -12.22
C THR A 126 6.26 8.83 -12.59
N ILE A 127 6.71 8.53 -13.81
CA ILE A 127 6.97 7.16 -14.25
C ILE A 127 8.13 6.56 -13.44
N ALA A 128 9.20 7.33 -13.22
CA ALA A 128 10.35 6.90 -12.43
C ALA A 128 9.96 6.60 -10.97
N THR A 129 9.17 7.47 -10.33
CA THR A 129 8.66 7.27 -8.96
C THR A 129 7.74 6.05 -8.88
N LEU A 130 6.86 5.84 -9.87
CA LEU A 130 6.02 4.64 -9.91
C LEU A 130 6.86 3.37 -9.98
N LEU A 131 7.84 3.34 -10.88
CA LEU A 131 8.77 2.21 -11.02
C LEU A 131 9.58 1.99 -9.75
N LEU A 132 10.03 3.07 -9.10
CA LEU A 132 10.72 3.02 -7.82
C LEU A 132 9.85 2.36 -6.74
N LEU A 133 8.58 2.77 -6.58
CA LEU A 133 7.66 2.18 -5.60
C LEU A 133 7.49 0.66 -5.83
N VAL A 134 7.35 0.23 -7.09
CA VAL A 134 7.20 -1.19 -7.43
C VAL A 134 8.48 -1.98 -7.16
N LEU A 135 9.64 -1.44 -7.54
CA LEU A 135 10.94 -2.11 -7.30
C LEU A 135 11.24 -2.19 -5.81
N GLN A 136 10.97 -1.14 -5.05
CA GLN A 136 11.18 -1.11 -3.61
C GLN A 136 10.21 -2.04 -2.87
N TRP A 137 8.96 -2.13 -3.33
CA TRP A 137 8.04 -3.16 -2.86
C TRP A 137 8.59 -4.57 -3.12
N TRP A 138 9.11 -4.84 -4.32
CA TRP A 138 9.71 -6.14 -4.65
C TRP A 138 10.91 -6.49 -3.75
N VAL A 139 11.78 -5.52 -3.48
CA VAL A 139 12.94 -5.70 -2.59
C VAL A 139 12.53 -6.06 -1.16
N THR A 140 11.32 -5.71 -0.73
CA THR A 140 10.79 -6.07 0.61
C THR A 140 10.75 -7.59 0.83
N PHE A 141 10.59 -8.40 -0.23
CA PHE A 141 10.62 -9.85 -0.11
C PHE A 141 11.95 -10.40 0.43
N ARG A 142 13.05 -9.65 0.35
CA ARG A 142 14.33 -10.04 0.95
C ARG A 142 14.24 -10.24 2.47
N TRP A 143 13.30 -9.58 3.13
CA TRP A 143 13.08 -9.73 4.57
C TRP A 143 12.33 -11.01 4.95
N ASN A 144 11.94 -11.85 3.99
CA ASN A 144 11.23 -13.10 4.28
C ASN A 144 12.13 -14.16 4.94
N THR A 145 13.46 -14.05 4.79
CA THR A 145 14.44 -14.95 5.42
C THR A 145 14.76 -14.55 6.85
N GLU A 146 14.32 -13.37 7.29
CA GLU A 146 14.60 -12.85 8.62
C GLU A 146 13.75 -13.57 9.68
N VAL A 147 14.42 -14.36 10.52
CA VAL A 147 13.79 -15.14 11.58
C VAL A 147 13.55 -14.29 12.84
N THR A 148 14.39 -13.28 13.08
CA THR A 148 14.37 -12.49 14.33
C THR A 148 13.90 -11.06 14.12
N TRP A 149 12.65 -10.79 14.49
CA TRP A 149 12.07 -9.45 14.41
C TRP A 149 12.33 -8.64 15.68
N THR A 150 12.96 -7.49 15.50
CA THR A 150 13.18 -6.50 16.57
C THR A 150 12.36 -5.24 16.29
N PHE A 151 12.10 -4.45 17.34
CA PHE A 151 11.39 -3.17 17.20
C PHE A 151 12.15 -2.19 16.28
N ASP A 152 13.48 -2.20 16.32
CA ASP A 152 14.31 -1.32 15.49
C ASP A 152 14.17 -1.65 14.00
N LYS A 153 14.19 -2.94 13.62
CA LYS A 153 13.93 -3.41 12.25
C LYS A 153 12.57 -2.92 11.76
N PHE A 154 11.55 -3.09 12.59
CA PHE A 154 10.19 -2.62 12.29
C PHE A 154 10.14 -1.10 12.07
N LEU A 155 10.71 -0.32 13.00
CA LEU A 155 10.67 1.13 12.93
C LEU A 155 11.33 1.67 11.65
N VAL A 156 12.50 1.12 11.28
CA VAL A 156 13.23 1.52 10.08
C VAL A 156 12.44 1.19 8.81
N LEU A 157 11.85 -0.01 8.72
CA LEU A 157 11.01 -0.41 7.57
C LEU A 157 9.77 0.46 7.41
N ILE A 158 9.09 0.78 8.52
CA ILE A 158 7.90 1.65 8.49
C ILE A 158 8.29 3.08 8.14
N ALA A 159 9.33 3.64 8.76
CA ALA A 159 9.81 4.98 8.44
C ALA A 159 10.17 5.10 6.95
N TRP A 160 10.88 4.11 6.41
CA TRP A 160 11.23 4.06 5.00
C TRP A 160 9.98 4.04 4.10
N THR A 161 8.99 3.21 4.43
CA THR A 161 7.75 3.11 3.65
C THR A 161 6.93 4.40 3.70
N VAL A 162 6.88 5.07 4.85
CA VAL A 162 6.25 6.39 4.99
C VAL A 162 6.95 7.42 4.10
N VAL A 163 8.27 7.40 4.01
CA VAL A 163 9.01 8.31 3.12
C VAL A 163 8.71 8.01 1.65
N LEU A 164 8.55 6.75 1.25
CA LEU A 164 8.10 6.39 -0.11
C LEU A 164 6.71 6.99 -0.41
N TYR A 165 5.78 6.94 0.54
CA TYR A 165 4.49 7.61 0.40
C TYR A 165 4.65 9.13 0.27
N LEU A 166 5.45 9.76 1.15
CA LEU A 166 5.72 11.20 1.12
C LEU A 166 6.32 11.64 -0.23
N LEU A 167 7.16 10.82 -0.85
CA LEU A 167 7.70 11.10 -2.18
C LEU A 167 6.58 11.32 -3.21
N THR A 168 5.51 10.51 -3.15
CA THR A 168 4.34 10.67 -4.02
C THR A 168 3.52 11.91 -3.67
N VAL A 169 3.42 12.26 -2.39
CA VAL A 169 2.69 13.45 -1.91
C VAL A 169 3.42 14.72 -2.31
N PHE A 170 4.75 14.74 -2.23
CA PHE A 170 5.52 15.89 -2.67
C PHE A 170 5.44 16.08 -4.18
N LEU A 171 5.36 14.99 -4.94
CA LEU A 171 5.16 15.05 -6.38
C LEU A 171 3.73 15.50 -6.75
N TYR A 172 2.71 14.95 -6.08
CA TYR A 172 1.30 15.30 -6.22
C TYR A 172 0.62 15.48 -4.86
N PRO A 173 0.50 16.72 -4.35
CA PRO A 173 -0.17 16.96 -3.07
C PRO A 173 -1.68 16.65 -3.16
N PRO A 174 -2.29 16.05 -2.13
CA PRO A 174 -3.68 15.59 -2.15
C PRO A 174 -4.73 16.71 -2.02
N ASP A 175 -4.39 17.81 -1.36
CA ASP A 175 -5.33 18.90 -1.06
C ASP A 175 -5.02 20.15 -1.89
N LEU A 176 -5.74 20.39 -2.99
CA LEU A 176 -5.79 21.72 -3.59
C LEU A 176 -7.16 21.99 -4.24
N SER A 177 -7.71 23.17 -3.93
CA SER A 177 -8.85 23.74 -4.64
C SER A 177 -8.44 24.14 -6.06
N GLU A 178 -9.40 24.18 -7.00
CA GLU A 178 -9.16 24.46 -8.43
C GLU A 178 -8.39 25.78 -8.72
N ALA A 179 -8.32 26.70 -7.74
CA ALA A 179 -7.75 28.04 -7.89
C ALA A 179 -6.23 28.17 -7.60
N GLU A 180 -5.61 27.22 -6.88
CA GLU A 180 -4.17 27.26 -6.53
C GLU A 180 -3.28 26.43 -7.47
N GLU A 181 -3.88 25.87 -8.51
CA GLU A 181 -3.31 24.92 -9.47
C GLU A 181 -2.58 25.62 -10.64
N HIS A 182 -1.77 26.64 -10.35
CA HIS A 182 -1.03 27.39 -11.36
C HIS A 182 0.41 26.87 -11.57
N GLN A 183 0.98 27.19 -12.74
CA GLN A 183 2.34 26.86 -13.16
C GLN A 183 3.38 27.19 -12.06
N GLY A 184 4.25 26.24 -11.70
CA GLY A 184 5.24 26.39 -10.62
C GLY A 184 5.06 25.44 -9.43
N ARG A 185 4.06 24.55 -9.49
CA ARG A 185 3.72 23.57 -8.45
C ARG A 185 4.86 22.61 -8.07
N PHE A 186 5.54 22.05 -9.08
CA PHE A 186 6.73 21.23 -8.84
C PHE A 186 7.80 22.10 -8.20
N GLU A 187 8.10 23.29 -8.74
CA GLU A 187 9.17 24.14 -8.21
C GLU A 187 8.99 24.55 -6.75
N ARG A 188 7.75 24.73 -6.30
CA ARG A 188 7.45 25.06 -4.90
C ARG A 188 7.62 23.87 -3.95
N ASN A 189 7.35 22.65 -4.45
CA ASN A 189 7.42 21.40 -3.67
C ASN A 189 8.67 20.56 -3.98
N ARG A 190 9.51 21.03 -4.89
CA ARG A 190 10.71 20.37 -5.41
C ARG A 190 11.70 20.06 -4.30
N ALA A 191 11.90 21.01 -3.39
CA ALA A 191 12.71 20.80 -2.20
C ALA A 191 12.14 19.67 -1.31
N GLY A 192 10.82 19.54 -1.23
CA GLY A 192 10.14 18.44 -0.54
C GLY A 192 10.41 17.10 -1.21
N TYR A 193 10.30 17.03 -2.55
CA TYR A 193 10.60 15.81 -3.29
C TYR A 193 12.06 15.37 -3.10
N TYR A 194 13.02 16.26 -3.32
CA TYR A 194 14.44 15.93 -3.16
C TYR A 194 14.82 15.59 -1.72
N SER A 195 14.27 16.28 -0.73
CA SER A 195 14.53 15.95 0.69
C SER A 195 13.94 14.59 1.08
N ALA A 196 12.72 14.27 0.64
CA ALA A 196 12.13 12.94 0.82
C ALA A 196 12.96 11.86 0.10
N PHE A 197 13.48 12.15 -1.08
CA PHE A 197 14.31 11.22 -1.84
C PHE A 197 15.66 10.94 -1.15
N ILE A 198 16.31 11.97 -0.58
CA ILE A 198 17.51 11.80 0.25
C ILE A 198 17.18 10.98 1.49
N ALA A 199 16.09 11.31 2.20
CA ALA A 199 15.65 10.56 3.38
C ALA A 199 15.39 9.09 3.05
N MET A 200 14.79 8.80 1.90
CA MET A 200 14.59 7.43 1.40
C MET A 200 15.94 6.72 1.22
N CYS A 201 16.91 7.36 0.56
CA CYS A 201 18.25 6.77 0.37
C CYS A 201 18.94 6.47 1.71
N LEU A 202 18.86 7.39 2.68
CA LEU A 202 19.46 7.20 4.00
C LEU A 202 18.79 6.06 4.77
N LEU A 203 17.45 5.99 4.72
CA LEU A 203 16.70 4.91 5.35
C LEU A 203 16.94 3.57 4.66
N ASP A 204 17.14 3.55 3.34
CA ASP A 204 17.48 2.35 2.57
C ASP A 204 18.87 1.80 2.95
N ILE A 205 19.84 2.69 3.15
CA ILE A 205 21.15 2.33 3.72
C ILE A 205 20.99 1.83 5.16
N ALA A 206 20.15 2.48 5.97
CA ALA A 206 19.87 2.05 7.35
C ALA A 206 19.20 0.67 7.40
N GLN A 207 18.25 0.37 6.50
CA GLN A 207 17.65 -0.95 6.35
C GLN A 207 18.72 -2.01 6.08
N THR A 208 19.62 -1.72 5.14
CA THR A 208 20.72 -2.62 4.78
C THR A 208 21.71 -2.80 5.93
N ALA A 209 21.97 -1.74 6.70
CA ALA A 209 22.80 -1.79 7.90
C ALA A 209 22.18 -2.66 9.00
N VAL A 210 20.89 -2.49 9.28
CA VAL A 210 20.16 -3.27 10.28
C VAL A 210 20.01 -4.74 9.87
N HIS A 211 19.94 -5.01 8.56
CA HIS A 211 19.98 -6.37 8.01
C HIS A 211 21.38 -7.01 8.13
N GLY A 212 22.42 -6.26 8.48
CA GLY A 212 23.79 -6.77 8.65
C GLY A 212 24.57 -6.93 7.35
N GLU A 213 24.04 -6.44 6.22
CA GLU A 213 24.62 -6.62 4.88
C GLU A 213 25.26 -5.33 4.32
N LEU A 214 25.55 -4.35 5.17
CA LEU A 214 25.93 -3.00 4.73
C LEU A 214 27.08 -2.97 3.70
N LEU A 215 28.08 -3.82 3.88
CA LEU A 215 29.26 -3.88 3.01
C LEU A 215 29.21 -5.04 2.02
N HIS A 216 28.13 -5.82 1.98
CA HIS A 216 28.04 -7.05 1.20
C HIS A 216 26.74 -7.01 0.38
N PRO A 217 26.77 -6.50 -0.87
CA PRO A 217 27.93 -6.14 -1.69
C PRO A 217 28.47 -4.71 -1.45
N VAL A 218 29.80 -4.53 -1.53
CA VAL A 218 30.47 -3.22 -1.32
C VAL A 218 29.98 -2.14 -2.30
N TRP A 219 29.49 -2.53 -3.48
CA TRP A 219 28.98 -1.60 -4.50
C TRP A 219 27.59 -1.04 -4.18
N TYR A 220 26.85 -1.62 -3.24
CA TYR A 220 25.49 -1.18 -2.91
C TYR A 220 25.46 0.23 -2.30
N VAL A 221 26.32 0.50 -1.31
CA VAL A 221 26.36 1.80 -0.63
C VAL A 221 26.76 2.93 -1.60
N PRO A 222 27.79 2.79 -2.47
CA PRO A 222 28.03 3.74 -3.54
C PRO A 222 26.86 3.89 -4.51
N PHE A 223 26.19 2.79 -4.85
CA PHE A 223 25.04 2.79 -5.76
C PHE A 223 23.84 3.55 -5.21
N VAL A 224 23.53 3.46 -3.91
CA VAL A 224 22.49 4.26 -3.26
C VAL A 224 23.00 5.67 -2.93
N GLY A 225 24.25 5.78 -2.52
CA GLY A 225 24.90 7.04 -2.15
C GLY A 225 24.95 8.05 -3.30
N GLN A 226 25.20 7.60 -4.55
CA GLN A 226 25.15 8.49 -5.71
C GLN A 226 23.75 9.13 -5.90
N TYR A 227 22.66 8.41 -5.61
CA TYR A 227 21.30 8.94 -5.70
C TYR A 227 21.05 10.02 -4.64
N ALA A 228 21.54 9.80 -3.41
CA ALA A 228 21.47 10.81 -2.36
C ALA A 228 22.29 12.07 -2.72
N LEU A 229 23.49 11.89 -3.29
CA LEU A 229 24.33 13.00 -3.73
C LEU A 229 23.71 13.79 -4.88
N LEU A 230 23.12 13.11 -5.87
CA LEU A 230 22.40 13.75 -6.96
C LEU A 230 21.15 14.48 -6.45
N ALA A 231 20.36 13.88 -5.55
CA ALA A 231 19.23 14.58 -4.96
C ALA A 231 19.67 15.80 -4.13
N GLY A 232 20.81 15.73 -3.43
CA GLY A 232 21.43 16.86 -2.75
C GLY A 232 21.86 17.97 -3.72
N GLY A 233 22.43 17.59 -4.88
CA GLY A 233 22.71 18.51 -5.97
C GLY A 233 21.45 19.22 -6.48
N GLY A 234 20.31 18.51 -6.56
CA GLY A 234 19.02 19.07 -6.93
C GLY A 234 18.49 20.13 -5.96
N LEU A 235 18.77 19.99 -4.66
CA LEU A 235 18.42 21.01 -3.66
C LEU A 235 19.22 22.31 -3.84
N ILE A 236 20.48 22.20 -4.26
CA ILE A 236 21.39 23.36 -4.39
C ILE A 236 21.24 24.02 -5.77
N ILE A 237 21.09 23.21 -6.82
CA ILE A 237 21.08 23.66 -8.21
C ILE A 237 19.63 23.82 -8.66
N SER A 238 19.09 25.05 -8.60
CA SER A 238 17.73 25.36 -9.06
C SER A 238 17.60 25.56 -10.58
N ARG A 239 18.28 24.71 -11.37
CA ARG A 239 18.21 24.75 -12.84
C ARG A 239 17.27 23.67 -13.35
N ARG A 240 16.30 24.04 -14.20
CA ARG A 240 15.41 23.09 -14.88
C ARG A 240 16.14 21.97 -15.64
N GLY A 241 17.31 22.27 -16.19
CA GLY A 241 18.14 21.26 -16.87
C GLY A 241 18.64 20.17 -15.92
N TYR A 242 18.88 20.50 -14.64
CA TYR A 242 19.27 19.52 -13.63
C TYR A 242 18.13 18.57 -13.29
N ASP A 243 16.91 19.10 -13.12
CA ASP A 243 15.74 18.27 -12.83
C ASP A 243 15.42 17.31 -13.98
N ARG A 244 15.58 17.79 -15.22
CA ARG A 244 15.45 16.93 -16.41
C ARG A 244 16.50 15.83 -16.44
N PHE A 245 17.77 16.18 -16.18
CA PHE A 245 18.85 15.19 -16.08
C PHE A 245 18.56 14.16 -14.98
N PHE A 246 18.18 14.62 -13.78
CA PHE A 246 17.89 13.76 -12.64
C PHE A 246 16.72 12.82 -12.92
N ALA A 247 15.61 13.32 -13.48
CA ALA A 247 14.44 12.50 -13.80
C ALA A 247 14.77 11.40 -14.81
N TRP A 248 15.48 11.74 -15.90
CA TRP A 248 15.90 10.76 -16.89
C TRP A 248 16.94 9.77 -16.36
N TYR A 249 17.93 10.27 -15.61
CA TYR A 249 18.93 9.44 -14.95
C TYR A 249 18.24 8.40 -14.06
N GLN A 250 17.34 8.85 -13.19
CA GLN A 250 16.56 8.00 -12.30
C GLN A 250 15.76 6.94 -13.06
N LEU A 251 15.06 7.32 -14.12
CA LEU A 251 14.25 6.39 -14.90
C LEU A 251 15.13 5.32 -15.55
N VAL A 252 16.22 5.72 -16.22
CA VAL A 252 17.11 4.80 -16.93
C VAL A 252 17.78 3.84 -15.96
N THR A 253 18.31 4.33 -14.85
CA THR A 253 19.01 3.47 -13.88
C THR A 253 18.06 2.50 -13.18
N LEU A 254 16.81 2.90 -12.88
CA LEU A 254 15.79 1.98 -12.36
C LEU A 254 15.39 0.92 -13.38
N LEU A 255 15.30 1.26 -14.66
CA LEU A 255 15.03 0.28 -15.72
C LEU A 255 16.18 -0.72 -15.86
N VAL A 256 17.43 -0.24 -15.84
CA VAL A 256 18.61 -1.10 -15.83
C VAL A 256 18.59 -2.02 -14.60
N TRP A 257 18.30 -1.49 -13.42
CA TRP A 257 18.17 -2.28 -12.20
C TRP A 257 17.08 -3.35 -12.31
N ALA A 258 15.89 -2.99 -12.84
CA ALA A 258 14.81 -3.93 -13.08
C ALA A 258 15.23 -5.09 -14.01
N LEU A 259 16.00 -4.79 -15.07
CA LEU A 259 16.54 -5.79 -15.98
C LEU A 259 17.60 -6.69 -15.30
N VAL A 260 18.44 -6.11 -14.45
CA VAL A 260 19.43 -6.85 -13.66
C VAL A 260 18.73 -7.82 -12.71
N VAL A 261 17.74 -7.34 -11.94
CA VAL A 261 16.93 -8.17 -11.04
C VAL A 261 16.24 -9.29 -11.81
N ARG A 262 15.64 -9.00 -12.97
CA ARG A 262 15.03 -10.01 -13.84
C ARG A 262 16.04 -11.08 -14.26
N ARG A 263 17.27 -10.70 -14.63
CA ARG A 263 18.30 -11.63 -15.06
C ARG A 263 18.71 -12.61 -13.95
N PHE A 264 18.79 -12.14 -12.71
CA PHE A 264 19.12 -13.00 -11.56
C PHE A 264 18.03 -14.05 -11.26
N LEU A 265 16.77 -13.76 -11.58
CA LEU A 265 15.67 -14.72 -11.38
C LEU A 265 15.63 -15.81 -12.46
N VAL A 266 15.90 -15.45 -13.73
CA VAL A 266 15.84 -16.39 -14.86
C VAL A 266 17.11 -17.25 -14.99
N GLY A 267 18.26 -16.77 -14.49
CA GLY A 267 19.55 -17.46 -14.62
C GLY A 267 19.71 -18.75 -13.80
N ASN A 268 18.83 -19.02 -12.84
CA ASN A 268 18.93 -20.18 -11.94
C ASN A 268 18.12 -21.40 -12.42
N GLU A 269 17.46 -21.33 -13.58
CA GLU A 269 16.67 -22.43 -14.16
C GLU A 269 17.40 -23.16 -15.31
N ALA A 270 18.74 -23.17 -15.31
CA ALA A 270 19.47 -24.02 -16.24
C ALA A 270 19.31 -25.50 -15.83
N PRO A 271 18.76 -26.38 -16.70
CA PRO A 271 18.57 -27.78 -16.37
C PRO A 271 19.93 -28.49 -16.32
N THR A 272 20.30 -29.01 -15.16
CA THR A 272 21.29 -30.10 -15.01
C THR A 272 20.58 -31.43 -15.02
#